data_AF-A0A1G7URV1-F1
#
_entry.id   AF-A0A1G7URV1-F1
#
_cell.length_a   1.000
_cell.length_b   1.000
_cell.length_c   1.000
_cell.angle_alpha   90.00
_cell.angle_beta   90.00
_cell.angle_gamma   90.00
#
_symmetry.space_group_name_H-M   'P 1'
#
loop_
_entity.id
_entity.type
_entity.pdbx_description
1 polymer ?
#
loop_
_entity_poly.entity_id
_entity_poly.type
_entity_poly.pdbx_seq_one_letter_code
_entity_poly.pdbx_strand_id
1 'polypeptide(L)'
;MNIEKAYNIWADRYDTNSNKTRDLDTKSTIETLNKFDFSKIIELGYGTGKITNYLLKKADKIIGIDFSQEMLNIAKAKIQNERVEFRKADLTAEWNIENDFADLITCNLVLEHIKT
;
A
#
# COMPACT_ATOMS: atom_id res chain seq x y z
N MET A 1 -3.30 -10.27 20.36
CA MET A 1 -3.49 -8.85 20.03
C MET A 1 -4.04 -8.79 18.61
N ASN A 2 -5.10 -8.01 18.33
CA ASN A 2 -5.62 -7.83 16.97
C ASN A 2 -4.57 -7.06 16.15
N ILE A 3 -4.20 -7.57 14.97
CA ILE A 3 -3.17 -6.99 14.10
C ILE A 3 -3.57 -5.57 13.67
N GLU A 4 -4.84 -5.33 13.32
CA GLU A 4 -5.34 -4.00 12.94
C GLU A 4 -5.11 -2.97 14.06
N LYS A 5 -5.40 -3.37 15.30
CA LYS A 5 -5.20 -2.50 16.48
C LYS A 5 -3.72 -2.16 16.69
N ALA A 6 -2.82 -3.11 16.42
CA ALA A 6 -1.38 -2.88 16.52
C ALA A 6 -0.92 -1.84 15.49
N TYR A 7 -1.38 -1.95 14.25
CA TYR A 7 -1.05 -1.00 13.18
C TYR A 7 -1.67 0.38 13.41
N ASN A 8 -2.90 0.45 13.92
CA ASN A 8 -3.52 1.73 14.28
C ASN A 8 -2.69 2.49 15.34
N ILE A 9 -2.18 1.80 16.36
CA ILE A 9 -1.33 2.40 17.40
C ILE A 9 0.03 2.82 16.83
N TRP A 10 0.56 2.09 15.85
CA TRP A 10 1.89 2.34 15.31
C TRP A 10 1.91 3.40 14.19
N ALA A 11 0.75 3.75 13.63
CA ALA A 11 0.62 4.61 12.45
C ALA A 11 1.38 5.95 12.59
N ASP A 12 1.25 6.64 13.72
CA ASP A 12 1.87 7.95 13.99
C ASP A 12 3.41 7.93 13.95
N ARG A 13 4.00 6.78 14.32
CA ARG A 13 5.46 6.54 14.35
C ARG A 13 5.95 5.75 13.15
N TYR A 14 5.04 5.33 12.27
CA TYR A 14 5.38 4.41 11.18
C TYR A 14 6.46 5.03 10.29
N ASP A 15 6.28 6.27 9.86
CA ASP A 15 7.21 6.95 8.95
C ASP A 15 8.47 7.49 9.67
N THR A 16 8.39 7.81 10.96
CA THR A 16 9.50 8.41 11.72
C THR A 16 10.46 7.38 12.32
N ASN A 17 10.00 6.15 12.53
CA ASN A 17 10.88 5.06 12.98
C ASN A 17 11.85 4.65 11.86
N SER A 18 13.16 4.74 12.13
CA SER A 18 14.17 4.16 11.26
C SER A 18 13.96 2.64 11.14
N ASN A 19 13.90 2.13 9.91
CA ASN A 19 13.71 0.71 9.65
C ASN A 19 14.35 0.32 8.31
N LYS A 20 15.55 -0.24 8.40
CA LYS A 20 16.37 -0.62 7.24
C LYS A 20 15.69 -1.61 6.31
N THR A 21 14.86 -2.51 6.84
CA THR A 21 14.12 -3.48 6.01
C THR A 21 13.11 -2.76 5.12
N ARG A 22 12.33 -1.83 5.66
CA ARG A 22 11.35 -1.05 4.87
C ARG A 22 12.03 -0.14 3.86
N ASP A 23 13.20 0.40 4.19
CA ASP A 23 13.95 1.27 3.29
C ASP A 23 14.54 0.46 2.12
N LEU A 24 15.05 -0.75 2.40
CA LEU A 24 15.53 -1.67 1.37
C LEU A 24 14.38 -2.21 0.50
N ASP A 25 13.23 -2.54 1.10
CA ASP A 25 12.01 -2.97 0.40
C ASP A 25 11.54 -1.91 -0.61
N THR A 26 11.49 -0.64 -0.19
CA THR A 26 11.15 0.48 -1.07
C THR A 26 12.10 0.55 -2.26
N LYS A 27 13.41 0.48 -2.02
CA LYS A 27 14.43 0.53 -3.07
C LYS A 27 14.31 -0.66 -4.03
N SER A 28 14.22 -1.88 -3.50
CA SER A 28 14.14 -3.11 -4.30
C SER A 28 12.86 -3.16 -5.14
N THR A 29 11.75 -2.70 -4.58
CA THR A 29 10.46 -2.60 -5.29
C THR A 29 10.58 -1.63 -6.47
N ILE A 30 11.11 -0.42 -6.26
CA ILE A 30 11.30 0.57 -7.33
C ILE A 30 12.25 0.04 -8.42
N GLU A 31 13.37 -0.56 -8.05
CA GLU A 31 14.33 -1.13 -9.01
C GLU A 31 13.72 -2.26 -9.85
N THR A 32 12.83 -3.06 -9.25
CA THR A 32 12.12 -4.14 -9.93
C THR A 32 11.07 -3.58 -10.90
N LEU A 33 10.21 -2.68 -10.41
CA LEU A 33 9.11 -2.10 -11.18
C LEU A 33 9.58 -1.15 -12.30
N ASN A 34 10.82 -0.66 -12.24
CA ASN A 34 11.38 0.16 -13.32
C ASN A 34 11.45 -0.55 -14.67
N LYS A 35 11.42 -1.88 -14.69
CA LYS A 35 11.58 -2.71 -15.90
C LYS A 35 10.26 -3.00 -16.62
N PHE A 36 9.13 -2.62 -16.03
CA PHE A 36 7.80 -2.99 -16.51
C PHE A 36 6.97 -1.73 -16.77
N ASP A 37 6.08 -1.79 -17.76
CA ASP A 37 5.05 -0.78 -17.96
C ASP A 37 3.75 -1.25 -17.31
N PHE A 38 3.06 -0.31 -16.66
CA PHE A 38 1.81 -0.54 -15.93
C PHE A 38 1.05 0.77 -15.81
N SER A 39 -0.28 0.70 -15.79
CA SER A 39 -1.16 1.86 -15.73
C SER A 39 -2.15 1.77 -14.56
N LYS A 40 -2.63 0.58 -14.21
CA LYS A 40 -3.65 0.38 -13.17
C LYS A 40 -3.15 -0.55 -12.09
N ILE A 41 -3.03 -0.03 -10.88
CA ILE A 41 -2.38 -0.71 -9.77
C ILE A 41 -3.36 -1.00 -8.64
N ILE A 42 -3.21 -2.17 -8.01
CA ILE A 42 -3.70 -2.43 -6.66
C ILE A 42 -2.50 -2.58 -5.71
N GLU A 43 -2.41 -1.74 -4.68
CA GLU A 43 -1.43 -1.88 -3.60
C GLU A 43 -2.11 -2.55 -2.39
N LEU A 44 -1.66 -3.75 -2.02
CA LEU A 44 -2.16 -4.50 -0.86
C LEU A 44 -1.30 -4.22 0.37
N GLY A 45 -1.93 -3.80 1.47
CA GLY A 45 -1.23 -3.28 2.65
C GLY A 45 -0.59 -1.93 2.35
N TYR A 46 -1.41 -1.00 1.91
CA TYR A 46 -1.00 0.33 1.46
C TYR A 46 -0.14 1.09 2.49
N GLY A 47 -0.38 0.86 3.78
CA GLY A 47 0.26 1.56 4.87
C GLY A 47 0.12 3.08 4.73
N THR A 48 1.24 3.79 4.84
CA THR A 48 1.31 5.25 4.70
C THR A 48 1.64 5.72 3.27
N GLY A 49 1.60 4.83 2.27
CA GLY A 49 1.86 5.14 0.86
C GLY A 49 3.32 5.38 0.51
N LYS A 50 4.24 4.51 0.97
CA LYS A 50 5.70 4.70 0.80
C LYS A 50 6.16 4.79 -0.65
N ILE A 51 5.63 3.94 -1.53
CA ILE A 51 6.04 3.89 -2.95
C ILE A 51 5.09 4.63 -3.88
N THR A 52 3.95 5.14 -3.39
CA THR A 52 2.89 5.70 -4.24
C THR A 52 3.36 6.89 -5.07
N ASN A 53 4.23 7.76 -4.52
CA ASN A 53 4.80 8.88 -5.28
C ASN A 53 5.66 8.42 -6.46
N TYR A 54 6.29 7.25 -6.37
CA TYR A 54 6.97 6.64 -7.51
C TYR A 54 5.95 6.06 -8.50
N LEU A 55 4.97 5.31 -8.01
CA LEU A 55 3.93 4.69 -8.86
C LEU A 55 3.14 5.73 -9.66
N LEU A 56 2.81 6.88 -9.07
CA LEU A 56 2.09 7.99 -9.74
C LEU A 56 2.84 8.64 -10.92
N LYS A 57 4.14 8.35 -11.07
CA LYS A 57 4.92 8.78 -12.25
C LYS A 57 4.64 7.92 -13.48
N LYS A 58 4.07 6.73 -13.29
CA LYS A 58 3.85 5.71 -14.33
C LYS A 58 2.37 5.33 -14.48
N ALA A 59 1.65 5.26 -13.36
CA ALA A 59 0.28 4.78 -13.31
C ALA A 59 -0.76 5.90 -13.50
N ASP A 60 -1.87 5.53 -14.15
CA ASP A 60 -3.04 6.37 -14.33
C ASP A 60 -4.05 6.19 -13.18
N LYS A 61 -4.06 5.02 -12.53
CA LYS A 61 -4.94 4.75 -11.38
C LYS A 61 -4.30 3.81 -10.38
N ILE A 62 -4.47 4.11 -9.09
CA ILE A 62 -3.98 3.30 -7.97
C ILE A 62 -5.14 3.09 -6.98
N ILE A 63 -5.42 1.83 -6.65
CA ILE A 63 -6.30 1.48 -5.52
C ILE A 63 -5.42 0.93 -4.40
N GLY A 64 -5.37 1.66 -3.29
CA GLY A 64 -4.70 1.25 -2.07
C GLY A 64 -5.65 0.56 -1.11
N ILE A 65 -5.34 -0.67 -0.72
CA ILE A 65 -6.10 -1.41 0.28
C ILE A 65 -5.29 -1.54 1.57
N ASP A 66 -5.87 -1.14 2.69
CA ASP A 66 -5.31 -1.40 4.01
C ASP A 66 -6.41 -1.60 5.04
N PHE A 67 -6.26 -2.59 5.89
CA PHE A 67 -7.14 -2.84 7.04
C PHE A 67 -7.05 -1.78 8.14
N SER A 68 -5.95 -1.02 8.25
CA SER A 68 -5.74 0.03 9.25
C SER A 68 -6.27 1.38 8.76
N GLN A 69 -7.32 1.88 9.45
CA GLN A 69 -7.87 3.21 9.15
C GLN A 69 -6.85 4.32 9.41
N GLU A 70 -6.03 4.21 10.45
CA GLU A 70 -5.05 5.24 10.80
C GLU A 70 -3.91 5.33 9.78
N MET A 71 -3.46 4.19 9.24
CA MET A 71 -2.51 4.18 8.14
C MET A 71 -3.07 4.90 6.92
N LEU A 72 -4.32 4.61 6.55
CA LEU A 72 -4.99 5.27 5.43
C LEU A 72 -5.22 6.77 5.69
N ASN A 73 -5.49 7.19 6.93
CA ASN A 73 -5.64 8.61 7.27
C ASN A 73 -4.33 9.37 7.02
N ILE A 74 -3.19 8.81 7.44
CA ILE A 74 -1.86 9.38 7.19
C ILE A 74 -1.57 9.40 5.70
N ALA A 75 -1.87 8.31 5.00
CA ALA A 75 -1.67 8.20 3.56
C ALA A 75 -2.45 9.27 2.79
N LYS A 76 -3.74 9.47 3.11
CA LYS A 76 -4.59 10.51 2.53
C LYS A 76 -4.09 11.93 2.79
N ALA A 77 -3.53 12.18 3.98
CA ALA A 77 -2.94 13.47 4.30
C ALA A 77 -1.66 13.73 3.48
N LYS A 78 -0.86 12.69 3.21
CA LYS A 78 0.39 12.78 2.44
C LYS A 78 0.17 12.84 0.93
N ILE A 79 -0.84 12.15 0.43
CA ILE A 79 -1.05 11.91 -1.01
C ILE A 79 -2.41 12.48 -1.39
N GLN A 80 -2.40 13.71 -1.88
CA GLN A 80 -3.56 14.41 -2.40
C GLN A 80 -3.54 14.34 -3.93
N ASN A 81 -3.97 13.20 -4.48
CA ASN A 81 -4.05 12.99 -5.93
C ASN A 81 -5.30 12.20 -6.29
N GLU A 82 -6.09 12.70 -7.24
CA GLU A 82 -7.36 12.10 -7.68
C GLU A 82 -7.22 10.71 -8.31
N ARG A 83 -6.01 10.36 -8.77
CA ARG A 83 -5.69 9.04 -9.33
C ARG A 83 -5.53 7.96 -8.26
N VAL A 84 -5.52 8.34 -6.97
CA VAL A 84 -5.34 7.42 -5.85
C VAL A 84 -6.64 7.27 -5.07
N GLU A 85 -7.12 6.04 -5.01
CA GLU A 85 -8.28 5.65 -4.23
C GLU A 85 -7.82 4.83 -3.02
N PHE A 86 -8.31 5.17 -1.83
CA PHE A 86 -7.96 4.48 -0.59
C PHE A 86 -9.15 3.70 -0.06
N ARG A 87 -9.01 2.38 0.10
CA ARG A 87 -10.07 1.48 0.57
C ARG A 87 -9.65 0.80 1.86
N LYS A 88 -10.51 0.91 2.89
CA LYS A 88 -10.38 0.09 4.08
C LYS A 88 -10.97 -1.29 3.80
N ALA A 89 -10.14 -2.33 3.82
CA ALA A 89 -10.60 -3.72 3.72
C ALA A 89 -9.61 -4.69 4.36
N ASP A 90 -10.13 -5.83 4.82
CA ASP A 90 -9.31 -7.00 5.16
C ASP A 90 -8.94 -7.72 3.86
N LEU A 91 -7.66 -8.05 3.69
CA LEU A 91 -7.17 -8.73 2.50
C LEU A 91 -7.70 -10.16 2.35
N THR A 92 -8.21 -10.76 3.43
CA THR A 92 -8.84 -12.08 3.44
C THR A 92 -10.34 -12.06 3.08
N ALA A 93 -10.91 -10.87 2.89
CA ALA A 93 -12.30 -10.67 2.48
C ALA A 93 -12.37 -10.22 1.01
N GLU A 94 -13.60 -10.06 0.48
CA GLU A 94 -13.80 -9.48 -0.85
C GLU A 94 -13.46 -7.99 -0.87
N TRP A 95 -12.71 -7.57 -1.89
CA TRP A 95 -12.22 -6.18 -2.01
C TRP A 95 -13.16 -5.26 -2.80
N ASN A 96 -14.21 -5.84 -3.41
CA ASN A 96 -15.16 -5.14 -4.28
C ASN A 96 -14.45 -4.34 -5.40
N ILE A 97 -13.42 -4.93 -5.99
CA ILE A 97 -12.74 -4.43 -7.19
C ILE A 97 -13.21 -5.28 -8.37
N GLU A 98 -13.44 -4.63 -9.51
CA GLU A 98 -13.81 -5.31 -10.75
C GLU A 98 -12.71 -6.30 -11.17
N ASN A 99 -13.12 -7.45 -11.72
CA ASN A 99 -12.18 -8.37 -12.34
C ASN A 99 -11.42 -7.66 -13.48
N ASP A 100 -10.17 -8.08 -13.71
CA ASP A 100 -9.29 -7.53 -14.75
C ASP A 100 -9.02 -6.01 -14.62
N PHE A 101 -9.23 -5.45 -13.42
CA PHE A 101 -9.01 -4.01 -13.17
C PHE A 101 -7.54 -3.60 -13.31
N ALA A 102 -6.61 -4.39 -12.77
CA ALA A 102 -5.20 -4.01 -12.63
C ALA A 102 -4.27 -4.82 -13.52
N ASP A 103 -3.24 -4.15 -14.02
CA ASP A 103 -2.09 -4.74 -14.71
C ASP A 103 -0.88 -4.95 -13.78
N LEU A 104 -0.94 -4.41 -12.55
CA LEU A 104 0.03 -4.64 -11.48
C LEU A 104 -0.67 -4.76 -10.11
N ILE A 105 -0.25 -5.75 -9.32
CA ILE A 105 -0.60 -5.85 -7.90
C ILE A 105 0.70 -5.88 -7.09
N THR A 106 0.82 -5.01 -6.09
CA THR A 106 1.95 -5.02 -5.14
C THR A 106 1.49 -5.47 -3.76
N CYS A 107 2.38 -6.12 -3.01
CA CYS A 107 2.11 -6.58 -1.65
C CYS A 107 3.45 -6.72 -0.92
N ASN A 108 3.78 -5.73 -0.08
CA ASN A 108 5.10 -5.59 0.51
C ASN A 108 5.02 -5.68 2.03
N LEU A 109 5.67 -6.69 2.63
CA LEU A 109 5.71 -6.91 4.09
C LEU A 109 4.32 -7.06 4.74
N VAL A 110 3.45 -7.82 4.08
CA VAL A 110 2.05 -8.06 4.51
C VAL A 110 1.74 -9.55 4.65
N LEU A 111 2.17 -10.38 3.71
CA LEU A 111 1.78 -11.79 3.64
C LEU A 111 2.20 -12.58 4.88
N GLU A 112 3.28 -12.18 5.55
CA GLU A 112 3.73 -12.75 6.84
C GLU A 112 2.74 -12.54 8.00
N HIS A 113 1.75 -11.65 7.83
CA HIS A 113 0.72 -11.33 8.82
C HIS A 113 -0.62 -12.02 8.54
N ILE A 114 -0.76 -12.67 7.38
CA ILE A 114 -1.97 -13.40 7.00
C ILE A 114 -1.84 -14.84 7.51
N LYS A 115 -2.84 -15.30 8.28
CA LYS A 115 -2.91 -16.69 8.72
C LYS A 115 -3.37 -17.56 7.56
N THR A 116 -2.67 -18.67 7.37
CA THR A 116 -3.03 -19.78 6.47
C THR A 116 -3.91 -20.79 7.17
#